data_AF-A0A848YFP2-F1
#
_entry.id   AF-A0A848YFP2-F1
#
_cell.length_a   1.000
_cell.length_b   1.000
_cell.length_c   1.000
_cell.angle_alpha   90.00
_cell.angle_beta   90.00
_cell.angle_gamma   90.00
#
_symmetry.space_group_name_H-M   'P 1'
#
loop_
_entity.id
_entity.type
_entity.pdbx_description
1 polymer ?
#
loop_
_entity_poly.entity_id
_entity_poly.type
_entity_poly.pdbx_seq_one_letter_code
_entity_poly.pdbx_strand_id
1 'polypeptide(L)' 'MPKRTDIKSILIIGAGPIVIGQACEFDYSGTQACKALKQEGYRIILV' A
#
# COMPACT_ATOMS: atom_id res chain seq x y z
N MET A 1 -0.47 19.19 -1.45
CA MET A 1 0.79 19.26 -0.68
C MET A 1 1.83 18.43 -1.42
N PRO A 2 3.10 18.87 -1.47
CA PRO A 2 4.15 18.09 -2.12
C PRO A 2 4.48 16.82 -1.32
N LYS A 3 5.21 15.90 -1.97
CA LYS A 3 5.76 14.68 -1.35
C LYS A 3 6.55 15.02 -0.07
N ARG A 4 6.38 14.21 0.99
CA ARG A 4 7.19 14.30 2.21
C ARG A 4 8.61 13.80 1.98
N THR A 5 9.60 14.53 2.47
CA THR A 5 11.04 14.24 2.29
C THR A 5 11.66 13.51 3.47
N ASP A 6 10.98 13.49 4.61
CA ASP A 6 11.43 12.84 5.85
C ASP A 6 11.03 11.36 5.94
N ILE A 7 10.06 10.92 5.13
CA ILE A 7 9.68 9.51 5.00
C ILE A 7 10.47 8.88 3.84
N LYS A 8 11.13 7.75 4.11
CA LYS A 8 11.84 6.96 3.08
C LYS A 8 11.26 5.57 2.88
N SER A 9 10.66 5.01 3.93
CA SER A 9 10.07 3.67 3.94
C SER A 9 8.64 3.72 4.45
N ILE A 10 7.75 2.98 3.82
CA ILE A 10 6.33 2.88 4.20
C ILE A 10 5.98 1.40 4.40
N LEU A 11 5.40 1.09 5.55
CA LEU A 11 4.78 -0.21 5.82
C LEU A 11 3.31 -0.13 5.41
N ILE A 12 2.90 -1.00 4.49
CA ILE A 12 1.50 -1.22 4.11
C ILE A 12 1.05 -2.49 4.83
N ILE A 13 -0.12 -2.43 5.46
CA ILE A 13 -0.76 -3.59 6.11
C ILE A 13 -1.87 -4.08 5.19
N GLY A 14 -1.76 -5.32 4.73
CA GLY A 14 -2.78 -6.01 3.96
C GLY A 14 -4.01 -6.35 4.81
N ALA A 15 -5.11 -6.66 4.14
CA ALA A 15 -6.37 -6.98 4.81
C ALA A 15 -6.38 -8.38 5.45
N GLY A 16 -5.43 -9.26 5.10
CA GLY A 16 -5.44 -10.66 5.53
C GLY A 16 -6.33 -11.52 4.63
N PRO A 17 -6.90 -12.63 5.14
CA PRO A 17 -7.68 -13.57 4.32
C PRO A 17 -9.00 -12.97 3.83
N ILE A 18 -9.48 -13.50 2.70
CA ILE A 18 -10.79 -13.15 2.14
C ILE A 18 -11.90 -13.71 3.04
N VAL A 19 -12.82 -12.84 3.45
CA VAL A 19 -14.02 -13.18 4.22
C VAL A 19 -15.23 -12.40 3.70
N ILE A 20 -16.45 -12.80 4.09
CA ILE A 20 -17.65 -12.05 3.74
C ILE A 20 -17.54 -10.64 4.33
N GLY A 21 -17.65 -9.63 3.48
CA GLY A 21 -17.48 -8.22 3.84
C GLY A 21 -16.04 -7.70 3.80
N GLN A 22 -15.06 -8.55 3.47
CA GLN A 22 -13.67 -8.15 3.24
C GLN A 22 -13.02 -9.08 2.20
N ALA A 23 -13.11 -8.72 0.92
CA ALA A 23 -12.70 -9.59 -0.19
C ALA A 23 -11.58 -8.94 -1.03
N CYS A 24 -11.59 -9.23 -2.34
CA CYS A 24 -10.50 -8.89 -3.26
C CYS A 24 -10.32 -7.38 -3.49
N GLU A 25 -11.27 -6.54 -3.05
CA GLU A 25 -11.16 -5.09 -3.13
C GLU A 25 -9.89 -4.55 -2.46
N PHE A 26 -9.40 -5.24 -1.42
CA PHE A 26 -8.18 -4.86 -0.71
C PHE A 26 -6.90 -5.30 -1.42
N ASP A 27 -6.95 -6.38 -2.21
CA ASP A 27 -5.81 -6.77 -3.06
C ASP A 27 -5.63 -5.77 -4.21
N TYR A 28 -6.75 -5.41 -4.86
CA TYR A 28 -6.75 -4.35 -5.88
C TYR A 28 -6.25 -3.02 -5.31
N SER A 29 -6.77 -2.59 -4.16
CA SER A 29 -6.38 -1.33 -3.53
C SER A 29 -4.94 -1.35 -3.04
N GLY A 30 -4.50 -2.45 -2.41
CA GLY A 30 -3.12 -2.63 -1.92
C GLY A 30 -2.10 -2.61 -3.06
N THR A 31 -2.41 -3.28 -4.18
CA THR A 31 -1.58 -3.25 -5.39
C THR A 31 -1.48 -1.84 -5.97
N GLN A 32 -2.59 -1.09 -6.03
CA GLN A 32 -2.56 0.31 -6.47
C GLN A 32 -1.74 1.21 -5.55
N ALA A 33 -1.90 1.06 -4.23
CA ALA A 33 -1.10 1.79 -3.24
C ALA A 33 0.40 1.51 -3.42
N CYS A 34 0.76 0.23 -3.61
CA CYS A 34 2.15 -0.16 -3.88
C CYS A 34 2.68 0.49 -5.16
N LYS A 35 1.89 0.48 -6.24
CA LYS A 35 2.29 1.08 -7.52
C LYS A 35 2.51 2.59 -7.38
N ALA A 36 1.57 3.30 -6.77
CA ALA A 36 1.64 4.75 -6.60
C ALA A 36 2.84 5.17 -5.74
N LEU A 37 3.03 4.55 -4.57
CA LEU A 37 4.13 4.89 -3.67
C LEU A 37 5.50 4.53 -4.25
N LYS A 38 5.56 3.47 -5.07
CA LYS A 38 6.80 3.10 -5.77
C LYS A 38 7.15 4.08 -6.89
N GLN A 39 6.15 4.60 -7.61
CA GLN A 39 6.34 5.67 -8.61
C GLN A 39 6.85 6.97 -7.96
N GLU A 40 6.39 7.25 -6.75
CA GLU A 40 6.90 8.35 -5.93
C GLU A 40 8.28 8.08 -5.32
N GLY A 41 8.86 6.88 -5.51
CA GLY A 41 10.21 6.54 -5.06
C GLY A 41 10.34 6.21 -3.57
N TYR A 42 9.27 5.76 -2.92
CA TYR A 42 9.34 5.23 -1.56
C TYR A 42 9.79 3.76 -1.56
N ARG A 43 10.50 3.34 -0.51
CA ARG A 43 10.69 1.92 -0.20
C ARG A 43 9.40 1.39 0.43
N ILE A 44 8.88 0.29 -0.10
CA ILE A 44 7.63 -0.31 0.39
C ILE A 44 7.94 -1.62 1.10
N ILE A 45 7.29 -1.84 2.23
CA ILE A 45 7.25 -3.10 2.97
C ILE A 45 5.77 -3.43 3.10
N LEU A 46 5.36 -4.62 2.70
CA LEU A 46 3.96 -5.07 2.76
C LEU A 46 3.91 -6.36 3.58
N VAL A 47 2.93 -6.47 4.48
CA VAL A 47 2.59 -7.69 5.21
C VAL A 47 1.10 -7.95 5.12
#